data_AF-A0A1Y2NPV5-F1
#
_entry.id   AF-A0A1Y2NPV5-F1
#
_cell.length_a   1.000
_cell.length_b   1.000
_cell.length_c   1.000
_cell.angle_alpha   90.00
_cell.angle_beta   90.00
_cell.angle_gamma   90.00
#
_symmetry.space_group_name_H-M   'P 1'
#
loop_
_entity.id
_entity.type
_entity.pdbx_description
1 polymer ?
#
loop_
_entity_poly.entity_id
_entity_poly.type
_entity_poly.pdbx_seq_one_letter_code
_entity_poly.pdbx_strand_id
1 'polypeptide(L)'
;MDHEQLLHLGRALRVLGEHGDALTRDTPREKLQEIRSDIDRALNLVDKLTGPRTLTDCRQHPFGAVDESAPDRCLICQTHRRRAEELRKRDVGWTPAR
;
A
#
# COMPACT_ATOMS: atom_id res chain seq x y z
N MET A 1 4.51 -3.61 7.24
CA MET A 1 5.64 -2.96 6.54
C MET A 1 6.22 -4.00 5.62
N ASP A 2 6.15 -3.77 4.32
CA ASP A 2 6.59 -4.72 3.32
C ASP A 2 8.13 -4.71 3.24
N HIS A 3 8.76 -5.86 3.52
CA HIS A 3 10.21 -6.01 3.52
C HIS A 3 10.81 -5.74 2.15
N GLU A 4 10.07 -6.08 1.09
CA GLU A 4 10.48 -5.83 -0.29
C GLU A 4 10.54 -4.33 -0.58
N GLN A 5 9.54 -3.56 -0.15
CA GLN A 5 9.51 -2.10 -0.32
C GLN A 5 10.66 -1.40 0.41
N LEU A 6 11.02 -1.88 1.61
CA LEU A 6 12.17 -1.35 2.35
C LEU A 6 13.48 -1.60 1.62
N LEU A 7 13.65 -2.78 1.02
CA LEU A 7 14.83 -3.08 0.20
C LEU A 7 14.89 -2.20 -1.07
N HIS A 8 13.75 -1.97 -1.72
CA HIS A 8 13.65 -1.08 -2.88
C HIS A 8 14.02 0.36 -2.50
N LEU A 9 13.51 0.88 -1.39
CA LEU A 9 13.87 2.20 -0.89
C LEU A 9 15.37 2.29 -0.57
N GLY A 10 15.93 1.28 0.11
CA GLY A 10 17.36 1.25 0.44
C GLY A 10 18.26 1.30 -0.81
N ARG A 11 17.86 0.64 -1.90
CA ARG A 11 18.58 0.71 -3.19
C ARG A 11 18.46 2.09 -3.84
N ALA A 12 17.26 2.67 -3.86
CA ALA A 12 17.03 4.00 -4.43
C ALA A 12 17.86 5.07 -3.69
N LEU A 13 17.90 5.02 -2.36
CA LEU A 13 18.70 5.95 -1.55
C LEU A 13 20.21 5.83 -1.80
N ARG A 14 20.72 4.61 -2.08
CA ARG A 14 22.13 4.41 -2.44
C ARG A 14 22.47 5.10 -3.77
N VAL A 15 21.65 4.91 -4.80
CA VAL A 15 21.85 5.56 -6.11
C VAL A 15 21.82 7.09 -5.99
N LEU A 16 20.90 7.63 -5.18
CA LEU A 16 20.85 9.07 -4.90
C LEU A 16 22.12 9.57 -4.19
N GLY A 17 22.70 8.77 -3.28
CA GLY A 17 23.98 9.08 -2.67
C GLY A 17 25.11 9.18 -3.70
N GLU A 18 25.20 8.20 -4.61
CA GLU A 18 26.18 8.20 -5.71
C GLU A 18 26.02 9.41 -6.64
N HIS A 19 24.77 9.81 -6.92
CA HIS A 19 24.50 11.05 -7.65
C HIS A 19 24.96 12.28 -6.89
N GLY A 20 24.71 12.34 -5.58
CA GLY A 20 25.15 13.43 -4.71
C GLY A 20 26.67 13.61 -4.73
N ASP A 21 27.42 12.52 -4.62
CA ASP A 21 28.89 12.53 -4.65
C ASP A 21 29.45 12.97 -6.02
N ALA A 22 28.73 12.68 -7.11
CA ALA A 22 29.13 13.04 -8.47
C ALA A 22 28.71 14.46 -8.90
N LEU A 23 27.96 15.19 -8.08
CA LEU A 23 27.50 16.54 -8.42
C LEU A 23 28.66 17.54 -8.45
N THR A 24 28.82 18.20 -9.59
CA THR A 24 29.78 19.30 -9.78
C THR A 24 29.11 20.51 -10.44
N ARG A 25 29.81 21.64 -10.50
CA ARG A 25 29.32 22.86 -11.19
C ARG A 25 29.01 22.63 -12.67
N ASP A 26 29.71 21.69 -13.30
CA ASP A 26 29.58 21.41 -14.74
C ASP A 26 28.62 20.25 -15.04
N THR A 27 27.81 19.86 -14.05
CA THR A 27 26.85 18.76 -14.21
C THR A 27 25.86 19.07 -15.35
N PRO A 28 25.77 18.24 -16.39
CA PRO A 28 24.84 18.45 -17.50
C PRO A 28 23.38 18.47 -17.04
N ARG A 29 22.54 19.26 -17.73
CA ARG A 29 21.12 19.40 -17.40
C ARG A 29 20.36 18.07 -17.49
N GLU A 30 20.77 17.22 -18.43
CA GLU A 30 20.20 15.89 -18.63
C GLU A 30 20.43 15.02 -17.39
N LYS A 31 21.62 15.09 -16.79
CA LYS A 31 21.92 14.39 -15.54
C LYS A 31 21.09 14.94 -14.38
N LEU A 32 20.87 16.24 -14.31
CA LEU A 32 20.00 16.84 -13.29
C LEU A 32 18.53 16.37 -13.43
N GLN A 33 18.04 16.19 -14.65
CA GLN A 33 16.70 15.63 -14.91
C GLN A 33 16.59 14.16 -14.47
N GLU A 34 17.64 13.36 -14.70
CA GLU A 34 17.72 11.98 -14.23
C GLU A 34 17.68 11.91 -12.70
N ILE A 35 18.54 12.70 -12.03
CA ILE A 35 18.57 12.79 -10.56
C ILE A 35 17.20 13.19 -10.01
N ARG A 36 16.53 14.16 -10.64
CA ARG A 36 15.16 14.55 -10.26
C ARG A 36 14.19 13.38 -10.36
N SER A 37 14.22 12.62 -11.45
CA SER A 37 13.34 11.45 -11.63
C SER A 37 13.56 10.41 -10.53
N ASP A 38 14.80 10.20 -10.11
CA ASP A 38 15.11 9.24 -9.05
C ASP A 38 14.73 9.74 -7.65
N ILE A 39 14.84 11.05 -7.40
CA ILE A 39 14.30 11.68 -6.18
C ILE A 39 12.78 11.47 -6.12
N ASP A 40 12.06 11.76 -7.21
CA ASP A 40 10.62 11.59 -7.27
C ASP A 40 10.22 10.12 -7.02
N ARG A 41 10.98 9.15 -7.54
CA ARG A 41 10.75 7.71 -7.25
C ARG A 41 10.97 7.37 -5.78
N ALA A 42 12.05 7.87 -5.17
CA ALA A 42 12.34 7.64 -3.76
C ALA A 42 11.25 8.25 -2.86
N LEU A 43 10.79 9.46 -3.15
CA LEU A 43 9.69 10.11 -2.44
C LEU A 43 8.40 9.29 -2.54
N ASN A 44 8.04 8.81 -3.73
CA ASN A 44 6.88 7.93 -3.91
C ASN A 44 6.98 6.62 -3.11
N LEU A 45 8.18 6.06 -2.92
CA LEU A 45 8.38 4.88 -2.07
C LEU A 45 8.20 5.22 -0.58
N VAL A 46 8.72 6.37 -0.15
CA VAL A 46 8.52 6.86 1.21
C VAL A 46 7.03 7.07 1.47
N ASP A 47 6.31 7.76 0.59
CA ASP A 47 4.87 8.02 0.73
C ASP A 47 4.05 6.73 0.84
N LYS A 48 4.42 5.69 0.09
CA LYS A 48 3.79 4.36 0.23
C LYS A 48 4.04 3.71 1.59
N LEU A 49 5.21 3.95 2.17
CA LEU A 49 5.61 3.40 3.47
C LEU A 49 5.07 4.22 4.66
N THR A 50 4.90 5.52 4.49
CA THR A 50 4.43 6.47 5.50
C THR A 50 2.94 6.80 5.39
N GLY A 51 2.30 6.42 4.28
CA GLY A 51 0.88 6.61 4.04
C GLY A 51 0.02 6.04 5.17
N PRO A 52 -1.23 6.52 5.33
CA PRO A 52 -2.08 6.11 6.43
C PRO A 52 -2.19 4.60 6.45
N ARG A 53 -1.71 3.98 7.55
CA ARG A 53 -1.98 2.58 7.81
C ARG A 53 -3.50 2.46 7.88
N THR A 54 -4.10 1.71 6.95
CA THR A 54 -5.52 1.41 6.99
C THR A 54 -5.82 0.79 8.35
N LEU A 55 -6.40 1.58 9.24
CA LEU A 55 -6.70 1.13 10.59
C LEU A 55 -8.16 0.71 10.62
N THR A 56 -8.38 -0.60 10.73
CA THR A 56 -9.72 -1.11 10.99
C THR A 56 -9.97 -1.11 12.50
N ASP A 57 -11.23 -1.17 12.92
CA ASP A 57 -11.57 -1.33 14.35
C ASP A 57 -11.50 -2.80 14.79
N CYS A 58 -11.11 -3.69 13.89
CA CYS A 58 -10.99 -5.12 14.16
C CYS A 58 -9.70 -5.45 14.90
N ARG A 59 -9.82 -6.03 16.11
CA ARG A 59 -8.67 -6.49 16.92
C ARG A 59 -7.86 -7.61 16.25
N GLN A 60 -8.48 -8.40 15.38
CA GLN A 60 -7.81 -9.48 14.66
C GLN A 60 -7.02 -8.97 13.45
N HIS A 61 -7.50 -7.89 12.81
CA HIS A 61 -6.89 -7.34 11.59
C HIS A 61 -6.74 -5.82 11.69
N PRO A 62 -5.97 -5.29 12.65
CA PRO A 62 -5.86 -3.85 12.88
C PRO A 62 -5.35 -3.09 11.65
N PHE A 63 -4.55 -3.74 10.80
CA PHE A 63 -4.02 -3.17 9.56
C PHE A 63 -4.66 -3.77 8.28
N GLY A 64 -5.84 -4.37 8.40
CA GLY A 64 -6.57 -4.91 7.25
C GLY A 64 -7.03 -3.82 6.27
N ALA A 65 -7.43 -4.23 5.07
CA ALA A 65 -8.09 -3.32 4.14
C ALA A 65 -9.39 -2.79 4.74
N VAL A 66 -9.62 -1.48 4.60
CA VAL A 66 -10.78 -0.79 5.15
C VAL A 66 -11.99 -0.94 4.21
N ASP A 67 -13.13 -1.33 4.76
CA ASP A 67 -14.45 -1.31 4.12
C ASP A 67 -15.40 -0.49 4.99
N GLU A 68 -15.79 0.71 4.55
CA GLU A 68 -16.67 1.61 5.33
C GLU A 68 -18.07 1.03 5.56
N SER A 69 -18.49 0.04 4.77
CA SER A 69 -19.76 -0.66 4.96
C SER A 69 -19.69 -1.80 6.00
N ALA A 70 -18.48 -2.16 6.45
CA ALA A 70 -18.28 -3.22 7.42
C ALA A 70 -18.42 -2.72 8.86
N PRO A 71 -19.04 -3.48 9.78
CA PRO A 71 -19.24 -3.08 11.18
C PRO A 71 -17.96 -2.72 11.94
N ASP A 72 -16.87 -3.42 11.64
CA ASP A 72 -15.53 -3.24 12.22
C ASP A 72 -14.55 -2.57 11.24
N ARG A 73 -15.09 -2.00 10.15
CA ARG A 73 -14.36 -1.46 9.00
C ARG A 73 -13.38 -2.43 8.36
N CYS A 74 -13.46 -3.73 8.65
CA CYS A 74 -12.49 -4.72 8.20
C CYS A 74 -13.05 -5.52 7.01
N LEU A 75 -12.48 -5.29 5.82
CA LEU A 75 -12.89 -5.98 4.60
C LEU A 75 -12.70 -7.50 4.68
N ILE A 76 -11.66 -7.97 5.39
CA ILE A 76 -11.38 -9.40 5.56
C ILE A 76 -12.53 -10.06 6.35
N CYS A 77 -12.83 -9.54 7.54
CA CYS A 77 -13.93 -10.04 8.36
C CYS A 77 -15.27 -9.91 7.65
N GLN A 78 -15.51 -8.83 6.93
CA GLN A 78 -16.74 -8.64 6.17
C GLN A 78 -16.89 -9.65 5.02
N THR A 79 -15.80 -10.00 4.34
CA THR A 79 -15.80 -11.05 3.31
C THR A 79 -16.14 -12.41 3.91
N HIS A 80 -15.61 -12.74 5.08
CA HIS A 80 -15.97 -13.96 5.81
C HIS A 80 -17.45 -13.98 6.22
N ARG A 81 -17.99 -12.87 6.73
CA ARG A 81 -19.42 -12.74 7.08
C ARG A 81 -20.31 -12.94 5.86
N ARG A 82 -20.04 -12.23 4.76
CA ARG A 82 -20.77 -12.39 3.49
C ARG A 82 -20.74 -13.84 3.01
N ARG A 83 -19.58 -14.50 3.04
CA ARG A 83 -19.47 -15.91 2.63
C ARG A 83 -20.30 -16.84 3.53
N ALA A 84 -20.30 -16.61 4.84
CA ALA A 84 -21.11 -17.39 5.78
C ALA A 84 -22.62 -17.17 5.56
N GLU A 85 -23.04 -15.95 5.26
CA GLU A 85 -24.43 -15.63 4.91
C GLU A 85 -24.87 -16.31 3.61
N GLU A 86 -24.03 -16.29 2.58
CA GLU A 86 -24.32 -16.96 1.31
C GLU A 86 -24.43 -18.49 1.47
N LEU A 87 -23.58 -19.10 2.29
CA LEU A 87 -23.71 -20.53 2.63
C LEU A 87 -25.02 -20.81 3.36
N ARG A 88 -25.36 -20.00 4.37
CA ARG A 88 -26.64 -20.14 5.10
C ARG A 88 -27.84 -20.05 4.16
N LYS A 89 -27.89 -19.06 3.26
CA LYS A 89 -28.99 -18.91 2.29
C LYS A 89 -29.18 -20.14 1.40
N ARG A 90 -28.08 -20.77 0.99
CA ARG A 90 -28.11 -22.01 0.20
C ARG A 90 -28.67 -23.18 1.01
N ASP A 91 -28.27 -23.30 2.27
CA ASP A 91 -28.71 -24.38 3.15
C ASP A 91 -30.20 -24.29 3.51
N VAL A 92 -30.75 -23.07 3.63
CA VAL A 92 -32.20 -22.86 3.92
C VAL A 92 -33.10 -22.81 2.68
N GLY A 93 -32.60 -23.14 1.49
CA GLY A 93 -33.42 -23.17 0.26
C GLY A 93 -34.02 -21.80 -0.09
N TRP A 94 -33.24 -20.73 0.04
CA TRP A 94 -33.71 -19.36 -0.19
C TRP A 94 -34.23 -19.16 -1.62
N THR A 95 -35.49 -18.72 -1.73
CA THR A 95 -36.11 -18.26 -2.98
C THR A 95 -36.17 -16.73 -2.97
N PRO A 96 -35.54 -16.01 -3.91
CA PRO A 96 -35.66 -14.56 -3.98
C PRO A 96 -37.08 -14.17 -4.39
N ALA A 97 -37.67 -13.21 -3.66
CA ALA A 97 -38.93 -12.59 -4.06
C ALA A 97 -38.73 -11.82 -5.37
N ARG A 98 -39.59 -12.10 -6.36
CA ARG A 98 -39.62 -11.42 -7.67
C ARG A 98 -40.17 -10.01 -7.56
#